data_AF-A0A512JCU2-F1
#
_entry.id   AF-A0A512JCU2-F1
#
_cell.length_a   1.000
_cell.length_b   1.000
_cell.length_c   1.000
_cell.angle_alpha   90.00
_cell.angle_beta   90.00
_cell.angle_gamma   90.00
#
_symmetry.space_group_name_H-M   'P 1'
#
loop_
_entity.id
_entity.type
_entity.pdbx_description
1 polymer ?
#
loop_
_entity_poly.entity_id
_entity_poly.type
_entity_poly.pdbx_seq_one_letter_code
_entity_poly.pdbx_strand_id
1 'polypeptide(L)' 'MPSRRPRSRATDPARLTVASLGVRAKLVTEDQDAEVRALIERYEQLLCEWENLSHRALNALSGRSPRTDKRHAPHHP' A
#
# COMPACT_ATOMS: atom_id res chain seq x y z
N MET A 1 -44.52 31.39 14.66
CA MET A 1 -43.52 31.42 13.57
C MET A 1 -42.15 31.17 14.17
N PRO A 2 -41.42 30.08 13.82
CA PRO A 2 -40.11 29.82 14.42
C PRO A 2 -39.06 30.73 13.77
N SER A 3 -38.47 31.60 14.57
CA SER A 3 -37.36 32.48 14.18
C SER A 3 -36.15 31.63 13.77
N ARG A 4 -35.79 31.64 12.49
CA ARG A 4 -34.55 31.05 11.99
C ARG A 4 -33.40 31.96 12.41
N ARG A 5 -32.66 31.58 13.46
CA ARG A 5 -31.41 32.24 13.84
C ARG A 5 -30.44 32.23 12.63
N PRO A 6 -29.81 33.37 12.27
CA PRO A 6 -28.78 33.38 11.23
C PRO A 6 -27.61 32.48 11.67
N ARG A 7 -27.26 31.48 10.86
CA ARG A 7 -26.08 30.64 11.06
C ARG A 7 -24.82 31.48 10.80
N SER A 8 -24.35 32.19 11.82
CA SER A 8 -23.22 33.13 11.79
C SER A 8 -21.83 32.47 11.80
N ARG A 9 -21.67 31.27 11.24
CA ARG A 9 -20.36 30.59 11.21
C ARG A 9 -20.10 29.92 9.87
N ALA A 10 -19.93 30.72 8.82
CA ALA A 10 -19.22 30.35 7.59
C ALA A 10 -18.83 31.57 6.72
N THR A 11 -18.93 32.81 7.22
CA THR A 11 -18.92 34.02 6.38
C THR A 11 -17.63 34.84 6.49
N ASP A 12 -16.53 34.23 6.92
CA ASP A 12 -15.21 34.88 6.85
C ASP A 12 -14.55 34.48 5.53
N PRO A 13 -14.56 35.35 4.50
CA PRO A 13 -13.96 35.05 3.20
C PRO A 13 -12.43 34.92 3.26
N ALA A 14 -11.79 35.34 4.36
CA ALA A 14 -10.35 35.15 4.58
C ALA A 14 -10.00 33.75 5.11
N ARG A 15 -10.99 32.94 5.49
CA ARG A 15 -10.75 31.55 5.92
C ARG A 15 -10.64 30.64 4.72
N LEU A 16 -9.43 30.09 4.52
CA LEU A 16 -9.20 28.99 3.60
C LEU A 16 -10.13 27.82 3.96
N THR A 17 -11.11 27.57 3.11
CA THR A 17 -11.99 26.41 3.21
C THR A 17 -11.36 25.25 2.44
N VAL A 18 -11.75 24.01 2.73
CA VAL A 18 -11.28 22.85 1.95
C VAL A 18 -11.55 23.03 0.43
N ALA A 19 -12.62 23.74 0.07
CA ALA A 19 -12.93 24.10 -1.32
C ALA A 19 -11.89 25.05 -1.95
N SER A 20 -11.23 25.91 -1.16
CA SER A 20 -10.19 26.84 -1.64
C SER A 20 -8.88 26.17 -2.04
N LEU A 21 -8.70 24.88 -1.71
CA LEU A 21 -7.49 24.12 -2.06
C LEU A 21 -7.50 23.62 -3.52
N GLY A 22 -8.59 23.80 -4.27
CA GLY A 22 -8.69 23.30 -5.65
C GLY A 22 -8.69 21.77 -5.77
N VAL A 23 -8.72 21.06 -4.63
CA VAL A 23 -8.73 19.61 -4.56
C VAL A 23 -10.18 19.13 -4.61
N ARG A 24 -10.45 18.12 -5.45
CA ARG A 24 -11.74 17.43 -5.45
C ARG A 24 -11.84 16.56 -4.20
N ALA A 25 -12.26 17.17 -3.10
CA ALA A 25 -12.47 16.48 -1.84
C ALA A 25 -13.88 15.87 -1.78
N LYS A 26 -13.97 14.60 -1.41
CA LYS A 26 -15.21 13.94 -1.03
C LYS A 26 -15.13 13.65 0.46
N LEU A 27 -16.05 14.21 1.25
CA LEU A 27 -16.19 13.83 2.64
C LEU A 27 -16.69 12.38 2.69
N VAL A 28 -15.92 11.53 3.34
CA VAL A 28 -16.25 10.14 3.65
C VAL A 28 -16.53 10.02 5.14
N THR A 29 -17.34 9.03 5.52
CA THR A 29 -17.59 8.75 6.93
C THR A 29 -16.32 8.19 7.59
N GLU A 30 -16.19 8.36 8.90
CA GLU A 30 -15.06 7.81 9.66
C GLU A 30 -14.92 6.29 9.43
N ASP A 31 -16.05 5.57 9.37
CA ASP A 31 -16.06 4.13 9.07
C ASP A 31 -15.48 3.80 7.69
N GLN A 32 -15.81 4.59 6.66
CA GLN A 32 -15.28 4.40 5.30
C GLN A 32 -13.79 4.71 5.23
N ASP A 33 -13.33 5.73 5.96
CA ASP A 33 -11.90 6.05 6.07
C ASP A 33 -11.12 4.93 6.78
N ALA A 34 -11.70 4.34 7.84
CA ALA A 34 -11.12 3.21 8.55
C ALA A 34 -11.02 1.95 7.68
N GLU A 35 -12.07 1.63 6.90
CA GLU A 35 -12.05 0.51 5.95
C GLU A 35 -10.97 0.68 4.88
N VAL A 36 -10.84 1.89 4.32
CA VAL A 36 -9.80 2.19 3.31
C VAL A 36 -8.40 2.07 3.91
N ARG A 37 -8.18 2.58 5.13
CA ARG A 37 -6.88 2.41 5.81
C ARG A 37 -6.55 0.95 6.08
N ALA A 38 -7.50 0.18 6.60
CA ALA A 38 -7.31 -1.25 6.84
C ALA A 38 -6.99 -2.01 5.54
N LEU A 39 -7.61 -1.61 4.43
CA LEU A 39 -7.30 -2.18 3.11
C LEU A 39 -5.86 -1.85 2.67
N ILE A 40 -5.43 -0.59 2.84
CA ILE A 40 -4.07 -0.15 2.52
C ILE A 40 -3.05 -0.94 3.35
N GLU A 41 -3.22 -1.01 4.67
CA GLU A 41 -2.33 -1.74 5.57
C GLU A 41 -2.21 -3.22 5.18
N ARG A 42 -3.33 -3.85 4.79
CA ARG A 42 -3.34 -5.24 4.33
C ARG A 42 -2.56 -5.42 3.02
N TYR A 43 -2.67 -4.48 2.09
CA TYR A 43 -1.91 -4.53 0.84
C TYR A 43 -0.41 -4.33 1.06
N GLU A 44 -0.02 -3.43 1.96
CA GLU A 44 1.37 -3.22 2.35
C GLU A 44 1.97 -4.48 2.97
N GLN A 45 1.24 -5.11 3.90
CA GLN A 45 1.63 -6.37 4.51
C GLN A 45 1.82 -7.48 3.45
N LEU A 46 0.89 -7.59 2.51
CA LEU A 46 0.96 -8.59 1.44
C LEU A 46 2.17 -8.36 0.51
N LEU A 47 2.51 -7.11 0.23
CA LEU A 47 3.70 -6.76 -0.55
C LEU A 47 4.98 -7.20 0.16
N CYS A 48 5.10 -6.93 1.46
CA CYS A 48 6.24 -7.36 2.25
C CYS A 48 6.36 -8.90 2.30
N GLU A 49 5.24 -9.61 2.47
CA GLU A 49 5.22 -11.08 2.44
C GLU A 49 5.63 -11.64 1.08
N TRP A 50 5.15 -11.04 -0.01
CA TRP A 50 5.51 -11.42 -1.37
C TRP A 50 7.00 -11.22 -1.65
N GLU A 51 7.57 -10.10 -1.22
CA GLU A 51 9.01 -9.82 -1.34
C GLU A 51 9.83 -10.86 -0.58
N ASN A 52 9.47 -11.13 0.67
CA ASN A 52 10.13 -12.16 1.48
C ASN A 52 10.07 -13.55 0.84
N LEU A 53 8.91 -13.93 0.31
CA LEU A 53 8.73 -15.22 -0.35
C LEU A 53 9.55 -15.31 -1.64
N SER A 54 9.56 -14.24 -2.43
CA SER A 54 10.36 -14.13 -3.66
C SER A 54 11.86 -14.25 -3.34
N HIS A 55 12.33 -13.54 -2.31
CA HIS A 55 13.72 -13.62 -1.88
C HIS A 55 14.11 -15.04 -1.44
N ARG A 56 13.26 -15.70 -0.65
CA ARG A 56 13.49 -17.10 -0.24
C ARG A 56 13.50 -18.06 -1.42
N ALA A 57 12.59 -17.89 -2.39
CA ALA A 57 12.54 -18.71 -3.59
C ALA A 57 13.81 -18.55 -4.44
N LEU A 58 14.25 -17.31 -4.66
CA LEU A 58 15.48 -17.02 -5.40
C LEU A 58 16.71 -17.62 -4.70
N ASN A 59 16.81 -17.51 -3.38
CA ASN A 59 17.89 -18.13 -2.61
C ASN A 59 17.86 -19.67 -2.66
N ALA A 60 16.67 -20.28 -2.63
CA ALA A 60 16.53 -21.72 -2.78
C ALA A 60 16.95 -22.20 -4.18
N LEU A 61 16.70 -21.40 -5.21
CA LEU A 61 17.12 -21.67 -6.58
C LEU A 61 18.63 -21.45 -6.76
N SER A 62 19.21 -20.40 -6.18
CA SER A 62 20.64 -20.11 -6.28
C SER A 62 21.51 -21.10 -5.49
N GLY A 63 21.00 -21.61 -4.36
CA GLY A 63 21.62 -22.67 -3.57
C GLY A 63 21.68 -24.03 -4.28
N ARG A 64 20.96 -24.21 -5.40
CA ARG A 64 21.19 -25.33 -6.31
C ARG A 64 22.45 -25.04 -7.14
N SER A 65 23.62 -25.27 -6.53
CA SER A 65 24.83 -25.51 -7.31
C SER A 65 24.51 -26.55 -8.38
N PRO A 66 24.86 -26.33 -9.66
CA PRO A 66 24.78 -27.39 -10.65
C PRO A 66 25.60 -28.52 -10.07
N ARG A 67 24.94 -29.64 -9.70
CA ARG A 67 25.63 -30.87 -9.35
C ARG A 67 26.66 -31.05 -10.46
N THR A 68 27.93 -30.81 -10.11
CA THR A 68 29.04 -31.04 -11.01
C THR A 68 28.95 -32.52 -11.28
N ASP A 69 28.41 -32.85 -12.45
CA ASP A 69 28.27 -34.22 -12.90
C ASP A 69 29.69 -34.67 -13.20
N LYS A 70 30.42 -35.07 -12.14
CA LYS A 70 31.68 -35.79 -12.23
C LYS A 70 31.36 -37.21 -12.71
N ARG A 71 30.71 -37.33 -13.86
CA ARG A 71 30.67 -38.58 -14.62
C ARG A 71 31.99 -38.67 -15.36
N HIS A 72 32.91 -39.35 -14.70
CA HIS A 72 33.93 -40.21 -15.30
C HIS A 72 34.24 -39.94 -16.77
N ALA A 73 35.26 -39.12 -17.02
CA ALA A 73 36.07 -39.32 -18.21
C ALA A 73 37.08 -40.45 -17.89
N PRO A 74 37.13 -41.55 -18.66
CA PRO A 74 38.10 -42.61 -18.43
C PRO A 74 39.50 -42.10 -18.74
N HIS A 75 40.46 -42.44 -17.86
CA HIS A 75 41.87 -42.39 -18.18
C HIS A 75 42.11 -43.28 -19.40
N HIS A 76 42.61 -42.70 -20.49
CA HIS A 76 43.28 -43.46 -21.54
C HIS A 76 44.80 -43.31 -21.39
N PRO A 77 45.56 -44.35 -21.77
CA PRO A 77 46.97 -44.54 -21.41
C PRO A 77 47.92 -43.56 -22.09
#